data_AF-A0A7J4VDQ1-F1
#
_entry.id   AF-A0A7J4VDQ1-F1
#
_cell.length_a   1.000
_cell.length_b   1.000
_cell.length_c   1.000
_cell.angle_alpha   90.00
_cell.angle_beta   90.00
_cell.angle_gamma   90.00
#
_symmetry.space_group_name_H-M   'P 1'
#
loop_
_entity.id
_entity.type
_entity.pdbx_description
1 polymer ?
#
loop_
_entity_poly.entity_id
_entity_poly.type
_entity_poly.pdbx_seq_one_letter_code
_entity_poly.pdbx_strand_id
1 'polypeptide(L)'
;MILSFFVILSDTLYAQEEKKEEKKEEELLEPPAPVEVPEESGAFERGYNKEMPDEGSLVASPDLLLGYFTAKSSQKETAYSKAVVGAKSELAIQLNDKINGYQASLKKEKLPDSKAIFEMFAQATDSVKKDLLAKPQIIDSSVVQVSDGWEASVLMEVKVTDLEKKLVDLTKDKPALAKTKLFKEMAAASAVKEE
;
A
#
# COMPACT_ATOMS: atom_id res chain seq x y z
N MET A 1 -35.55 31.63 -31.74
CA MET A 1 -34.25 30.95 -31.55
C MET A 1 -34.37 29.56 -32.12
N ILE A 2 -33.42 29.18 -32.97
CA ILE A 2 -33.46 28.03 -33.87
C ILE A 2 -33.14 26.72 -33.14
N LEU A 3 -33.83 25.67 -33.61
CA LEU A 3 -33.68 24.21 -33.50
C LEU A 3 -32.22 23.68 -33.39
N SER A 4 -31.86 22.44 -33.04
CA SER A 4 -32.46 21.21 -32.49
C SER A 4 -31.34 20.14 -32.51
N PHE A 5 -31.63 18.96 -31.95
CA PHE A 5 -31.04 17.64 -32.30
C PHE A 5 -29.58 17.34 -31.90
N PHE A 6 -29.44 16.43 -30.93
CA PHE A 6 -28.45 15.35 -31.04
C PHE A 6 -29.15 14.02 -30.71
N VAL A 7 -29.34 13.21 -31.75
CA VAL A 7 -29.78 11.81 -31.73
C VAL A 7 -28.72 11.02 -32.52
N ILE A 8 -28.15 10.02 -31.83
CA ILE A 8 -27.60 8.73 -32.31
C ILE A 8 -26.54 8.74 -33.42
N LEU A 9 -25.38 8.09 -33.18
CA LEU A 9 -24.72 7.12 -34.07
C LEU A 9 -23.33 6.74 -33.52
N SER A 10 -23.17 5.50 -33.07
CA SER A 10 -21.95 4.68 -33.27
C SER A 10 -22.20 3.30 -32.66
N ASP A 11 -23.12 2.56 -33.25
CA ASP A 11 -23.01 1.10 -33.23
C ASP A 11 -23.00 0.65 -34.68
N THR A 12 -22.07 -0.26 -34.96
CA THR A 12 -21.90 -1.06 -36.17
C THR A 12 -21.20 -0.44 -37.38
N LEU A 13 -20.32 -1.29 -37.91
CA LEU A 13 -19.59 -1.33 -39.19
C LEU A 13 -18.08 -1.08 -39.08
N TYR A 14 -17.19 -2.03 -39.39
CA TYR A 14 -17.26 -3.38 -40.00
C TYR A 14 -15.87 -4.00 -39.69
N ALA A 15 -15.73 -5.18 -39.08
CA ALA A 15 -15.88 -6.50 -39.70
C ALA A 15 -15.03 -6.70 -40.97
N GLN A 16 -13.89 -7.40 -40.84
CA GLN A 16 -13.36 -8.41 -41.77
C GLN A 16 -12.29 -9.21 -41.00
N GLU A 17 -12.59 -10.46 -40.62
CA GLU A 17 -12.38 -11.73 -41.36
C GLU A 17 -11.13 -12.42 -40.80
N GLU A 18 -11.28 -13.40 -39.90
CA GLU A 18 -11.46 -14.82 -40.22
C GLU A 18 -10.42 -15.41 -41.19
N LYS A 19 -9.75 -16.46 -40.68
CA LYS A 19 -9.06 -17.57 -41.35
C LYS A 19 -7.66 -17.34 -41.95
N LYS A 20 -6.69 -17.99 -41.30
CA LYS A 20 -6.06 -19.19 -41.88
C LYS A 20 -5.41 -20.05 -40.80
N GLU A 21 -6.02 -21.20 -40.54
CA GLU A 21 -5.26 -22.41 -40.19
C GLU A 21 -4.33 -22.73 -41.37
N GLU A 22 -3.06 -23.02 -41.09
CA GLU A 22 -2.39 -24.10 -41.78
C GLU A 22 -1.33 -24.73 -40.87
N LYS A 23 -1.30 -26.05 -40.98
CA LYS A 23 -0.72 -27.08 -40.11
C LYS A 23 0.43 -27.71 -40.90
N LYS A 24 1.47 -28.19 -40.20
CA LYS A 24 2.64 -29.04 -40.61
C LYS A 24 3.96 -28.34 -40.27
N GLU A 25 5.00 -28.97 -39.76
CA GLU A 25 5.44 -30.37 -39.59
C GLU A 25 6.32 -30.35 -38.31
N GLU A 26 6.03 -31.11 -37.26
CA GLU A 26 6.58 -32.47 -37.03
C GLU A 26 8.02 -32.66 -37.54
N GLU A 27 9.00 -32.31 -36.70
CA GLU A 27 10.29 -32.98 -36.71
C GLU A 27 10.61 -33.39 -35.27
N LEU A 28 10.36 -34.69 -35.00
CA LEU A 28 10.90 -35.39 -33.85
C LEU A 28 12.42 -35.27 -33.88
N LEU A 29 13.02 -34.71 -32.84
CA LEU A 29 14.38 -35.04 -32.47
C LEU A 29 14.36 -35.60 -31.05
N GLU A 30 14.95 -36.78 -30.96
CA GLU A 30 14.92 -37.76 -29.88
C GLU A 30 15.37 -37.19 -28.52
N PRO A 31 14.84 -37.72 -27.40
CA PRO A 31 15.26 -37.29 -26.08
C PRO A 31 16.73 -37.72 -25.82
N PRO A 32 17.64 -36.81 -25.45
CA PRO A 32 18.94 -37.25 -24.95
C PRO A 32 18.75 -37.96 -23.60
N ALA A 33 19.44 -39.08 -23.47
CA ALA A 33 19.37 -40.08 -22.39
C ALA A 33 19.38 -39.50 -20.96
N PRO A 34 18.78 -40.23 -19.99
CA PRO A 34 18.78 -39.82 -18.58
C PRO A 34 20.21 -39.70 -18.07
N VAL A 35 20.57 -38.51 -17.59
CA VAL A 35 21.80 -38.27 -16.85
C VAL A 35 21.64 -38.97 -15.50
N GLU A 36 22.40 -40.05 -15.31
CA GLU A 36 22.54 -40.74 -14.03
C GLU A 36 23.08 -39.75 -12.99
N VAL A 37 22.23 -39.39 -12.03
CA VAL A 37 22.63 -38.66 -10.83
C VAL A 37 23.40 -39.66 -9.96
N PRO A 38 24.68 -39.43 -9.62
CA PRO A 38 25.34 -40.28 -8.63
C PRO A 38 24.67 -40.04 -7.27
N GLU A 39 24.04 -41.09 -6.74
CA GLU A 39 23.69 -41.17 -5.33
C GLU A 39 24.97 -41.24 -4.49
N GLU A 40 25.51 -40.08 -4.09
CA GLU A 40 26.34 -40.02 -2.89
C GLU A 40 25.48 -39.62 -1.69
N SER A 41 25.07 -40.66 -1.00
CA SER A 41 24.57 -40.62 0.36
C SER A 41 25.66 -40.15 1.33
N GLY A 42 25.27 -39.24 2.23
CA GLY A 42 25.74 -39.23 3.62
C GLY A 42 27.13 -38.70 3.91
N ALA A 43 27.25 -37.38 4.15
CA ALA A 43 28.09 -36.80 5.22
C ALA A 43 28.02 -35.26 5.24
N PHE A 44 26.89 -34.68 5.64
CA PHE A 44 26.87 -33.28 6.10
C PHE A 44 26.03 -33.10 7.37
N GLU A 45 25.98 -34.13 8.22
CA GLU A 45 25.59 -33.98 9.62
C GLU A 45 26.84 -33.87 10.48
N ARG A 46 27.30 -32.63 10.69
CA ARG A 46 27.99 -32.15 11.89
C ARG A 46 28.58 -30.78 11.59
N GLY A 47 27.99 -29.72 12.14
CA GLY A 47 28.71 -28.43 12.20
C GLY A 47 27.92 -27.14 12.45
N TYR A 48 26.60 -27.10 12.30
CA TYR A 48 25.83 -25.88 12.60
C TYR A 48 25.36 -25.81 14.06
N ASN A 49 26.23 -26.15 15.02
CA ASN A 49 26.16 -25.51 16.34
C ASN A 49 27.00 -24.25 16.27
N LYS A 50 26.52 -23.28 15.48
CA LYS A 50 26.87 -21.88 15.67
C LYS A 50 25.64 -21.30 16.32
N GLU A 51 25.76 -21.04 17.61
CA GLU A 51 24.89 -20.18 18.40
C GLU A 51 24.29 -19.13 17.46
N MET A 52 22.98 -19.21 17.24
CA MET A 52 22.29 -18.06 16.65
C MET A 52 22.65 -16.90 17.56
N PRO A 53 23.21 -15.78 17.06
CA PRO A 53 23.27 -14.58 17.85
C PRO A 53 21.83 -14.34 18.31
N ASP A 54 21.65 -14.44 19.63
CA ASP A 54 20.39 -14.25 20.36
C ASP A 54 19.58 -13.23 19.60
N GLU A 55 18.45 -13.65 18.99
CA GLU A 55 17.70 -12.87 18.00
C GLU A 55 17.63 -11.44 18.50
N GLY A 56 18.54 -10.63 17.95
CA GLY A 56 18.82 -9.32 18.50
C GLY A 56 17.49 -8.63 18.49
N SER A 57 16.98 -8.36 19.71
CA SER A 57 15.66 -7.79 19.98
C SER A 57 15.23 -7.03 18.76
N LEU A 58 14.29 -7.60 17.99
CA LEU A 58 13.74 -6.93 16.83
C LEU A 58 13.17 -5.63 17.37
N VAL A 59 14.00 -4.58 17.36
CA VAL A 59 13.64 -3.23 17.76
C VAL A 59 12.39 -2.99 16.95
N ALA A 60 11.25 -2.94 17.63
CA ALA A 60 9.95 -3.06 16.99
C ALA A 60 9.90 -2.02 15.87
N SER A 61 10.11 -2.48 14.63
CA SER A 61 10.16 -1.57 13.50
C SER A 61 8.85 -0.82 13.52
N PRO A 62 8.89 0.52 13.41
CA PRO A 62 7.66 1.29 13.43
C PRO A 62 6.67 0.69 12.44
N ASP A 63 5.41 0.56 12.84
CA ASP A 63 4.37 0.19 11.90
C ASP A 63 4.32 1.33 10.86
N LEU A 64 4.66 1.01 9.61
CA LEU A 64 4.83 1.94 8.49
C LEU A 64 3.78 1.64 7.44
N LEU A 65 3.08 2.67 6.99
CA LEU A 65 2.25 2.61 5.80
C LEU A 65 3.09 3.06 4.61
N LEU A 66 3.04 2.31 3.52
CA LEU A 66 3.88 2.52 2.34
C LEU A 66 3.01 2.71 1.12
N GLY A 67 3.23 3.76 0.33
CA GLY A 67 2.59 3.94 -0.97
C GLY A 67 3.62 3.92 -2.07
N TYR A 68 3.44 3.05 -3.07
CA TYR A 68 4.32 2.91 -4.21
C TYR A 68 3.53 3.05 -5.51
N PHE A 69 3.97 3.96 -6.38
CA PHE A 69 3.34 4.09 -7.67
C PHE A 69 4.33 4.39 -8.77
N THR A 70 4.08 3.79 -9.93
CA THR A 70 4.84 4.04 -11.16
C THR A 70 3.91 4.63 -12.21
N ALA A 71 4.37 5.68 -12.88
CA ALA A 71 3.60 6.37 -13.91
C ALA A 71 4.45 6.71 -15.12
N LYS A 72 3.85 6.62 -16.31
CA LYS A 72 4.46 7.00 -17.59
C LYS A 72 3.87 8.28 -18.17
N SER A 73 4.69 9.08 -18.84
CA SER A 73 4.27 10.24 -19.62
C SER A 73 5.32 10.65 -20.65
N SER A 74 4.90 11.31 -21.73
CA SER A 74 5.82 11.95 -22.68
C SER A 74 6.64 13.09 -22.05
N GLN A 75 6.18 13.65 -20.93
CA GLN A 75 6.85 14.73 -20.20
C GLN A 75 7.33 14.23 -18.83
N LYS A 76 8.60 14.50 -18.50
CA LYS A 76 9.26 14.02 -17.28
C LYS A 76 8.52 14.45 -16.01
N GLU A 77 8.15 15.72 -15.92
CA GLU A 77 7.51 16.35 -14.76
C GLU A 77 6.08 15.83 -14.59
N THR A 78 5.40 15.54 -15.70
CA THR A 78 4.07 14.93 -15.70
C THR A 78 4.13 13.46 -15.24
N ALA A 79 5.14 12.69 -15.64
CA ALA A 79 5.35 11.33 -15.15
C ALA A 79 5.56 11.33 -13.63
N TYR A 80 6.48 12.18 -13.14
CA TYR A 80 6.75 12.31 -11.71
C TYR A 80 5.52 12.76 -10.91
N SER A 81 4.80 13.79 -11.38
CA SER A 81 3.60 14.28 -10.69
C SER A 81 2.50 13.21 -10.60
N LYS A 82 2.32 12.41 -11.65
CA LYS A 82 1.40 11.26 -11.63
C LYS A 82 1.85 10.19 -10.63
N ALA A 83 3.14 9.89 -10.58
CA ALA A 83 3.70 8.94 -9.62
C ALA A 83 3.48 9.40 -8.17
N VAL A 84 3.72 10.68 -7.88
CA VAL A 84 3.44 11.28 -6.57
C VAL A 84 1.96 11.17 -6.19
N VAL A 85 1.05 11.51 -7.10
CA VAL A 85 -0.40 11.44 -6.84
C VAL A 85 -0.85 9.99 -6.61
N GLY A 86 -0.34 9.05 -7.40
CA GLY A 86 -0.65 7.64 -7.24
C GLY A 86 -0.17 7.07 -5.90
N ALA A 87 1.08 7.35 -5.51
CA ALA A 87 1.62 6.90 -4.23
C ALA A 87 0.87 7.51 -3.04
N LYS A 88 0.47 8.79 -3.13
CA LYS A 88 -0.42 9.42 -2.14
C LYS A 88 -1.79 8.75 -2.07
N SER A 89 -2.36 8.34 -3.20
CA SER A 89 -3.65 7.66 -3.24
C SER A 89 -3.57 6.30 -2.54
N GLU A 90 -2.50 5.54 -2.74
CA GLU A 90 -2.30 4.26 -2.07
C GLU A 90 -2.14 4.44 -0.54
N LEU A 91 -1.33 5.42 -0.11
CA LEU A 91 -1.25 5.79 1.30
C LEU A 91 -2.60 6.17 1.89
N ALA A 92 -3.44 6.89 1.13
CA ALA A 92 -4.77 7.29 1.59
C ALA A 92 -5.70 6.09 1.81
N ILE A 93 -5.59 5.04 0.99
CA ILE A 93 -6.34 3.79 1.16
C ILE A 93 -5.88 3.09 2.44
N GLN A 94 -4.57 2.91 2.62
CA GLN A 94 -4.04 2.24 3.82
C GLN A 94 -4.36 2.99 5.11
N LEU A 95 -4.30 4.33 5.08
CA LEU A 95 -4.73 5.17 6.21
C LEU A 95 -6.21 4.97 6.53
N ASN A 96 -7.07 4.90 5.51
CA ASN A 96 -8.50 4.64 5.72
C ASN A 96 -8.71 3.27 6.36
N ASP A 97 -8.01 2.24 5.91
CA ASP A 97 -8.14 0.88 6.46
C ASP A 97 -7.71 0.84 7.94
N LYS A 98 -6.61 1.52 8.29
CA LYS A 98 -6.16 1.65 9.67
C LYS A 98 -7.18 2.39 10.53
N ILE A 99 -7.71 3.52 10.04
CA ILE A 99 -8.76 4.30 10.72
C ILE A 99 -10.04 3.48 10.90
N ASN A 100 -10.46 2.72 9.88
CA ASN A 100 -11.62 1.84 9.95
C ASN A 100 -11.43 0.76 11.01
N GLY A 101 -10.21 0.22 11.15
CA GLY A 101 -9.83 -0.68 12.23
C GLY A 101 -10.03 -0.05 13.61
N TYR A 102 -9.58 1.19 13.80
CA TYR A 102 -9.79 1.94 15.04
C TYR A 102 -11.28 2.18 15.35
N GLN A 103 -12.06 2.58 14.34
CA GLN A 103 -13.51 2.76 14.50
C GLN A 103 -14.20 1.45 14.88
N ALA A 104 -13.79 0.32 14.29
CA ALA A 104 -14.31 -1.00 14.64
C ALA A 104 -13.96 -1.39 16.08
N SER A 105 -12.75 -1.09 16.55
CA SER A 105 -12.34 -1.30 17.93
C SER A 105 -13.17 -0.46 18.91
N LEU A 106 -13.40 0.83 18.63
CA LEU A 106 -14.26 1.68 19.45
C LEU A 106 -15.72 1.19 19.51
N LYS A 107 -16.25 0.67 18.39
CA LYS A 107 -17.60 0.06 18.36
C LYS A 107 -17.75 -1.15 19.29
N LYS A 108 -16.67 -1.90 19.54
CA LYS A 108 -16.70 -3.07 20.44
C LYS A 108 -16.75 -2.68 21.92
N GLU A 109 -16.30 -1.47 22.29
CA GLU A 109 -16.21 -1.04 23.69
C GLU A 109 -17.55 -0.64 24.34
N LYS A 110 -18.66 -0.60 23.58
CA LYS A 110 -20.03 -0.28 24.08
C LYS A 110 -20.05 0.97 24.99
N LEU A 111 -19.50 2.07 24.48
CA LEU A 111 -19.33 3.31 25.24
C LEU A 111 -20.67 4.02 25.51
N PRO A 112 -20.84 4.65 26.69
CA PRO A 112 -21.91 5.62 26.90
C PRO A 112 -21.73 6.80 25.93
N ASP A 113 -22.83 7.37 25.43
CA ASP A 113 -22.81 8.47 24.44
C ASP A 113 -22.03 8.16 23.15
N SER A 114 -22.08 6.89 22.71
CA SER A 114 -21.36 6.37 21.56
C SER A 114 -21.44 7.24 20.31
N LYS A 115 -22.60 7.82 20.01
CA LYS A 115 -22.79 8.72 18.85
C LYS A 115 -21.85 9.93 18.89
N ALA A 116 -21.82 10.65 20.01
CA ALA A 116 -20.99 11.84 20.16
C ALA A 116 -19.49 11.48 20.12
N ILE A 117 -19.13 10.34 20.69
CA ILE A 117 -17.75 9.82 20.67
C ILE A 117 -17.32 9.47 19.25
N PHE A 118 -18.16 8.80 18.47
CA PHE A 118 -17.87 8.47 17.07
C PHE A 118 -17.77 9.70 16.18
N GLU A 119 -18.64 10.70 16.37
CA GLU A 119 -18.58 11.95 15.62
C GLU A 119 -17.28 12.71 15.92
N MET A 120 -16.88 12.82 17.18
CA MET A 120 -15.60 13.44 17.56
C MET A 120 -14.41 12.66 16.98
N PHE A 121 -14.43 11.33 17.05
CA PHE A 121 -13.35 10.51 16.51
C PHE A 121 -13.26 10.66 14.99
N ALA A 122 -14.39 10.67 14.27
CA ALA A 122 -14.42 10.88 12.82
C ALA A 122 -13.81 12.24 12.42
N GLN A 123 -14.18 13.32 13.11
CA GLN A 123 -13.62 14.65 12.87
C GLN A 123 -12.10 14.70 13.11
N ALA A 124 -11.62 14.07 14.18
CA ALA A 124 -10.19 13.96 14.45
C ALA A 124 -9.48 13.18 13.33
N THR A 125 -10.04 12.05 12.89
CA THR A 125 -9.44 11.22 11.84
C THR A 125 -9.36 11.93 10.50
N ASP A 126 -10.37 12.70 10.11
CA ASP A 126 -10.36 13.48 8.86
C ASP A 126 -9.28 14.56 8.89
N SER A 127 -9.12 15.23 10.03
CA SER A 127 -8.09 16.25 10.23
C SER A 127 -6.69 15.65 10.14
N VAL A 128 -6.41 14.57 10.87
CA VAL A 128 -5.09 13.93 10.88
C VAL A 128 -4.74 13.35 9.51
N LYS A 129 -5.70 12.70 8.83
CA LYS A 129 -5.49 12.16 7.49
C LYS A 129 -5.09 13.25 6.49
N LYS A 130 -5.79 14.39 6.51
CA LYS A 130 -5.46 15.52 5.63
C LYS A 130 -4.04 16.04 5.88
N ASP A 131 -3.64 16.12 7.14
CA ASP A 131 -2.32 16.60 7.53
C ASP A 131 -1.20 15.62 7.11
N LEU A 132 -1.37 14.32 7.36
CA LEU A 132 -0.40 13.29 6.95
C LEU A 132 -0.25 13.17 5.43
N LEU A 133 -1.34 13.33 4.67
CA LEU A 133 -1.32 13.25 3.21
C LEU A 133 -0.90 14.55 2.50
N ALA A 134 -0.85 15.69 3.23
CA ALA A 134 -0.40 16.95 2.66
C ALA A 134 1.05 16.84 2.16
N LYS A 135 1.93 16.30 3.00
CA LYS A 135 3.35 16.08 2.70
C LYS A 135 3.85 14.76 3.32
N PRO A 136 3.45 13.61 2.77
CA PRO A 136 4.06 12.33 3.15
C PRO A 136 5.54 12.32 2.79
N GLN A 137 6.32 11.53 3.51
CA GLN A 137 7.75 11.42 3.31
C GLN A 137 8.03 10.55 2.09
N ILE A 138 8.75 11.07 1.09
CA ILE A 138 9.27 10.28 -0.03
C ILE A 138 10.55 9.61 0.46
N ILE A 139 10.59 8.27 0.44
CA ILE A 139 11.75 7.48 0.87
C ILE A 139 12.59 7.00 -0.31
N ASP A 140 11.96 6.81 -1.47
CA ASP A 140 12.66 6.52 -2.71
C ASP A 140 11.90 7.09 -3.90
N SER A 141 12.64 7.50 -4.92
CA SER A 141 12.06 7.92 -6.20
C SER A 141 13.05 7.79 -7.34
N SER A 142 12.55 7.36 -8.49
CA SER A 142 13.33 7.27 -9.71
C SER A 142 12.56 7.90 -10.87
N VAL A 143 13.31 8.44 -11.85
CA VAL A 143 12.75 8.92 -13.10
C VAL A 143 13.70 8.52 -14.22
N VAL A 144 13.22 7.68 -15.13
CA VAL A 144 14.01 7.08 -16.21
C VAL A 144 13.38 7.38 -17.56
N GLN A 145 14.23 7.57 -18.57
CA GLN A 145 13.77 7.70 -19.95
C GLN A 145 13.54 6.31 -20.53
N VAL A 146 12.37 6.12 -21.14
CA VAL A 146 11.94 4.87 -21.79
C VAL A 146 11.58 5.15 -23.25
N SER A 147 11.41 4.11 -24.07
CA SER A 147 11.19 4.24 -25.52
C SER A 147 9.95 5.09 -25.88
N ASP A 148 8.95 5.09 -25.02
CA ASP A 148 7.66 5.77 -25.17
C ASP A 148 7.54 7.07 -24.33
N GLY A 149 8.64 7.55 -23.73
CA GLY A 149 8.68 8.79 -22.96
C GLY A 149 9.50 8.69 -21.68
N TRP A 150 8.89 9.05 -20.56
CA TRP A 150 9.46 9.02 -19.22
C TRP A 150 8.62 8.15 -18.32
N GLU A 151 9.29 7.34 -17.51
CA GLU A 151 8.68 6.58 -16.42
C GLU A 151 9.22 7.12 -15.09
N ALA A 152 8.33 7.35 -14.14
CA ALA A 152 8.68 7.74 -12.79
C ALA A 152 8.09 6.77 -11.78
N SER A 153 8.88 6.38 -10.80
CA SER A 153 8.46 5.56 -9.67
C SER A 153 8.68 6.35 -8.38
N VAL A 154 7.71 6.33 -7.48
CA VAL A 154 7.78 7.04 -6.20
C VAL A 154 7.30 6.10 -5.09
N LEU A 155 8.11 5.99 -4.04
CA LEU A 155 7.82 5.29 -2.80
C LEU A 155 7.72 6.31 -1.66
N MET A 156 6.61 6.29 -0.94
CA MET A 156 6.32 7.16 0.18
C MET A 156 6.02 6.36 1.45
N GLU A 157 6.30 6.96 2.60
CA GLU A 157 5.95 6.40 3.91
C GLU A 157 5.11 7.37 4.75
N VAL A 158 4.27 6.78 5.60
CA VAL A 158 3.61 7.44 6.74
C VAL A 158 3.77 6.54 7.95
N LYS A 159 4.31 7.08 9.04
CA LYS A 159 4.44 6.36 10.31
C LYS A 159 3.09 6.26 10.99
N VAL A 160 2.67 5.05 11.36
CA VAL A 160 1.44 4.84 12.14
C VAL A 160 1.51 5.55 13.49
N THR A 161 2.71 5.68 14.07
CA THR A 161 2.89 6.45 15.31
C THR A 161 2.58 7.94 15.15
N ASP A 162 2.80 8.53 13.97
CA ASP A 162 2.44 9.93 13.72
C ASP A 162 0.92 10.09 13.63
N LEU A 163 0.23 9.10 13.06
CA LEU A 163 -1.24 9.01 13.08
C LEU A 163 -1.75 8.90 14.52
N GLU A 164 -1.23 7.98 15.30
CA GLU A 164 -1.65 7.71 16.68
C GLU A 164 -1.39 8.91 17.60
N LYS A 165 -0.18 9.49 17.55
CA LYS A 165 0.19 10.68 18.33
C LYS A 165 -0.74 11.84 18.03
N LYS A 166 -0.99 12.15 16.75
CA LYS A 166 -1.90 13.24 16.35
C LYS A 166 -3.35 12.97 16.75
N LEU A 167 -3.82 11.73 16.66
CA LEU A 167 -5.16 11.37 17.12
C LEU A 167 -5.32 11.54 18.64
N VAL A 168 -4.33 11.09 19.42
CA VAL A 168 -4.30 11.29 20.88
C VAL A 168 -4.26 12.79 21.21
N ASP A 169 -3.40 13.56 20.55
CA ASP A 169 -3.25 15.00 20.81
C ASP A 169 -4.53 15.79 20.54
N LEU A 170 -5.28 15.45 19.48
CA LEU A 170 -6.56 16.12 19.15
C LEU A 170 -7.73 15.73 20.07
N THR A 171 -7.60 14.64 20.83
CA THR A 171 -8.70 14.06 21.60
C THR A 171 -8.40 13.91 23.09
N LYS A 172 -7.19 14.23 23.56
CA LYS A 172 -6.78 14.14 24.97
C LYS A 172 -7.66 14.93 25.93
N ASP A 173 -8.19 16.08 25.47
CA ASP A 173 -9.10 16.92 26.26
C ASP A 173 -10.53 16.36 26.32
N LYS A 174 -10.78 15.20 25.71
CA LYS A 174 -12.07 14.50 25.72
C LYS A 174 -11.97 13.27 26.64
N PRO A 175 -12.37 13.41 27.92
CA PRO A 175 -12.19 12.35 28.92
C PRO A 175 -12.96 11.05 28.60
N ALA A 176 -13.99 11.12 27.75
CA ALA A 176 -14.71 9.93 27.29
C ALA A 176 -13.89 9.07 26.31
N LEU A 177 -13.13 9.70 25.40
CA LEU A 177 -12.24 9.01 24.45
C LEU A 177 -10.95 8.53 25.14
N ALA A 178 -10.36 9.36 26.00
CA ALA A 178 -9.12 9.04 26.70
C ALA A 178 -9.20 7.81 27.64
N LYS A 179 -10.42 7.45 28.09
CA LYS A 179 -10.64 6.27 28.96
C LYS A 179 -10.76 4.96 28.19
N THR A 180 -10.97 5.00 26.88
CA THR A 180 -11.14 3.82 26.03
C THR A 180 -9.86 3.00 26.00
N LYS A 181 -10.00 1.69 25.74
CA LYS A 181 -8.85 0.80 25.62
C LYS A 181 -7.98 1.20 24.42
N LEU A 182 -8.60 1.52 23.29
CA LEU A 182 -7.89 1.97 22.09
C LEU A 182 -6.96 3.17 22.36
N PHE A 183 -7.44 4.20 23.04
CA PHE A 183 -6.63 5.40 23.28
C PHE A 183 -5.47 5.17 24.25
N LYS A 184 -5.63 4.28 25.23
CA LYS A 184 -4.53 3.87 26.11
C LYS A 184 -3.46 3.12 25.33
N GLU A 185 -3.87 2.24 24.40
CA GLU A 185 -2.94 1.50 23.54
C GLU A 185 -2.19 2.43 22.57
N MET A 186 -2.89 3.35 21.90
CA MET A 186 -2.26 4.34 21.01
C MET A 186 -1.28 5.27 21.77
N ALA A 187 -1.66 5.71 22.97
CA ALA A 187 -0.78 6.55 23.81
C ALA A 187 0.46 5.77 24.28
N ALA A 188 0.31 4.49 24.67
CA ALA A 188 1.43 3.64 25.04
C ALA A 188 2.37 3.37 23.85
N ALA A 189 1.82 3.05 22.67
CA ALA A 189 2.60 2.81 21.45
C ALA A 189 3.37 4.06 20.99
N SER A 190 2.82 5.25 21.24
CA SER A 190 3.45 6.53 20.92
C SER A 190 4.53 6.95 21.93
N ALA A 191 4.47 6.46 23.18
CA ALA A 191 5.42 6.83 24.24
C ALA A 191 6.69 5.99 24.27
N VAL A 192 6.68 4.78 23.70
CA VAL A 192 7.81 3.82 23.75
C VAL A 192 8.95 4.17 22.78
N LYS A 193 8.84 5.25 21.98
CA LYS A 193 9.78 5.56 20.88
C LYS A 193 10.60 6.86 21.04
N GLU A 194 10.67 7.43 22.24
CA GLU A 194 11.51 8.63 22.51
C GLU A 194 12.83 8.32 23.25
N GLU A 195 13.27 7.06 23.34
CA GLU A 195 14.61 6.68 23.87
C GLU A 195 15.67 6.46 22.78
#